data_AF-A0A933L922-F1
#
_entry.id   AF-A0A933L922-F1
#
_cell.length_a   1.000
_cell.length_b   1.000
_cell.length_c   1.000
_cell.angle_alpha   90.00
_cell.angle_beta   90.00
_cell.angle_gamma   90.00
#
_symmetry.space_group_name_H-M   'P 1'
#
loop_
_entity.id
_entity.type
_entity.pdbx_description
1 polymer ?
#
loop_
_entity_poly.entity_id
_entity_poly.type
_entity_poly.pdbx_seq_one_letter_code
_entity_poly.pdbx_strand_id
1 'polypeptide(L)'
;MSINIKYINDFNMLYKEQKTSIIAIFSLFFVIFSSCSNRYLLSRDYGAELRETPRNLNQNQTTILFLIDGLSVPVFQNSLVHNNIAETQRFFSSPNGKMLLGKAVFPTLTYPNITSILTAQPIHKHPIIGNKLYEKGQIINFEKPLNTQLLNRTLIGQTIFSRLAENYLKSVSLSHSFSSGANIGLGIDIEAGIAYLKEDFAKVDQKIIASLESLLTETEPTLWPHFIFVHLIGVDALSHKYGPYSPQAMQYLNQLDKELGRIYKILARTEQRGKKITSLLTSDHGFSEIKKFADLETFINKL
;
A
#
# COMPACT_ATOMS: atom_id res chain seq x y z
N MET A 1 -61.40 -40.80 0.67
CA MET A 1 -61.63 -40.20 2.01
C MET A 1 -60.44 -39.32 2.30
N SER A 2 -60.65 -38.00 2.17
CA SER A 2 -59.61 -36.99 2.01
C SER A 2 -59.22 -36.44 3.38
N ILE A 3 -57.93 -36.53 3.75
CA ILE A 3 -57.37 -35.82 4.90
C ILE A 3 -56.38 -34.77 4.36
N ASN A 4 -56.63 -33.53 4.80
CA ASN A 4 -56.11 -32.25 4.34
C ASN A 4 -54.58 -32.14 4.21
N ILE A 5 -54.11 -31.76 3.00
CA ILE A 5 -52.74 -31.37 2.65
C ILE A 5 -52.45 -29.90 3.09
N LYS A 6 -53.15 -29.36 4.09
CA LYS A 6 -53.02 -27.96 4.50
C LYS A 6 -52.00 -27.73 5.63
N TYR A 7 -51.71 -28.74 6.46
CA TYR A 7 -50.83 -28.59 7.63
C TYR A 7 -49.31 -28.76 7.34
N ILE A 8 -48.92 -29.33 6.19
CA ILE A 8 -47.49 -29.54 5.86
C ILE A 8 -46.87 -28.31 5.18
N ASN A 9 -47.68 -27.48 4.51
CA ASN A 9 -47.18 -26.27 3.86
C ASN A 9 -46.95 -25.11 4.86
N ASP A 10 -47.76 -24.99 5.91
CA ASP A 10 -47.60 -23.93 6.91
C ASP A 10 -46.38 -24.15 7.82
N PHE A 11 -46.01 -25.40 8.10
CA PHE A 11 -44.80 -25.71 8.89
C PHE A 11 -43.51 -25.41 8.09
N ASN A 12 -43.51 -25.68 6.78
CA ASN A 12 -42.38 -25.36 5.90
C ASN A 12 -42.26 -23.86 5.57
N MET A 13 -43.35 -23.09 5.60
CA MET A 13 -43.28 -21.62 5.50
C MET A 13 -42.73 -21.00 6.78
N LEU A 14 -43.22 -21.39 7.96
CA LEU A 14 -42.75 -20.86 9.24
C LEU A 14 -41.27 -21.19 9.52
N TYR A 15 -40.80 -22.38 9.10
CA TYR A 15 -39.38 -22.76 9.23
C TYR A 15 -38.46 -22.02 8.25
N LYS A 16 -38.99 -21.58 7.10
CA LYS A 16 -38.23 -20.85 6.07
C LYS A 16 -38.18 -19.35 6.39
N GLU A 17 -39.27 -18.78 6.90
CA GLU A 17 -39.33 -17.36 7.32
C GLU A 17 -38.46 -17.07 8.55
N GLN A 18 -38.45 -17.95 9.58
CA GLN A 18 -37.55 -17.78 10.73
C GLN A 18 -36.07 -17.89 10.37
N LYS A 19 -35.69 -18.73 9.38
CA LYS A 19 -34.30 -18.78 8.90
C LYS A 19 -33.93 -17.53 8.11
N THR A 20 -34.81 -16.96 7.30
CA THR A 20 -34.51 -15.69 6.61
C THR A 20 -34.40 -14.53 7.60
N SER A 21 -35.21 -14.46 8.67
CA SER A 21 -35.08 -13.39 9.66
C SER A 21 -33.88 -13.57 10.58
N ILE A 22 -33.53 -14.79 11.01
CA ILE A 22 -32.33 -15.02 11.84
C ILE A 22 -31.05 -14.87 11.01
N ILE A 23 -31.02 -15.33 9.75
CA ILE A 23 -29.89 -15.11 8.85
C ILE A 23 -29.79 -13.64 8.46
N ALA A 24 -30.90 -12.93 8.21
CA ALA A 24 -30.86 -11.49 7.93
C ALA A 24 -30.44 -10.68 9.17
N ILE A 25 -30.85 -11.06 10.38
CA ILE A 25 -30.43 -10.37 11.63
C ILE A 25 -28.96 -10.70 11.95
N PHE A 26 -28.47 -11.92 11.72
CA PHE A 26 -27.04 -12.25 11.82
C PHE A 26 -26.20 -11.58 10.72
N SER A 27 -26.76 -11.40 9.51
CA SER A 27 -26.11 -10.69 8.41
C SER A 27 -26.06 -9.19 8.66
N LEU A 28 -27.10 -8.62 9.29
CA LEU A 28 -27.17 -7.19 9.60
C LEU A 28 -26.32 -6.83 10.83
N PHE A 29 -26.17 -7.73 11.80
CA PHE A 29 -25.24 -7.53 12.93
C PHE A 29 -23.76 -7.62 12.51
N PHE A 30 -23.44 -8.38 11.46
CA PHE A 30 -22.07 -8.42 10.92
C PHE A 30 -21.72 -7.18 10.07
N VAL A 31 -22.71 -6.48 9.53
CA VAL A 31 -22.48 -5.27 8.72
C VAL A 31 -22.33 -4.01 9.59
N ILE A 32 -22.79 -4.01 10.84
CA ILE A 32 -22.72 -2.82 11.71
C ILE A 32 -21.39 -2.72 12.49
N PHE A 33 -20.55 -3.75 12.51
CA PHE A 33 -19.18 -3.66 13.09
C PHE A 33 -18.07 -3.39 12.06
N SER A 34 -18.36 -3.43 10.76
CA SER A 34 -17.33 -3.49 9.71
C SER A 34 -16.55 -2.19 9.47
N SER A 35 -17.10 -1.01 9.80
CA SER A 35 -16.41 0.26 9.52
C SER A 35 -15.38 0.63 10.57
N CYS A 36 -15.55 0.16 11.80
CA CYS A 36 -14.54 0.30 12.86
C CYS A 36 -13.53 -0.84 12.79
N SER A 37 -13.96 -2.10 12.67
CA SER A 37 -13.05 -3.26 12.72
C SER A 37 -11.94 -3.26 11.66
N ASN A 38 -12.17 -2.63 10.50
CA ASN A 38 -11.18 -2.59 9.40
C ASN A 38 -9.96 -1.69 9.68
N ARG A 39 -10.11 -0.58 10.43
CA ARG A 39 -8.95 0.28 10.77
C ARG A 39 -7.95 -0.44 11.68
N TYR A 40 -8.46 -1.32 12.54
CA TYR A 40 -7.70 -1.93 13.62
C TYR A 40 -6.99 -3.22 13.24
N LEU A 41 -7.19 -3.77 12.03
CA LEU A 41 -6.63 -5.07 11.66
C LEU A 41 -5.10 -5.06 11.75
N LEU A 42 -4.44 -4.09 11.13
CA LEU A 42 -2.98 -4.04 11.11
C LEU A 42 -2.38 -3.79 12.50
N SER A 43 -2.91 -2.82 13.25
CA SER A 43 -2.46 -2.51 14.63
C SER A 43 -2.66 -3.71 15.56
N ARG A 44 -3.82 -4.38 15.47
CA ARG A 44 -4.12 -5.59 16.24
C ARG A 44 -3.18 -6.74 15.90
N ASP A 45 -2.96 -6.99 14.61
CA ASP A 45 -2.11 -8.08 14.13
C ASP A 45 -0.64 -7.82 14.52
N TYR A 46 -0.19 -6.56 14.49
CA TYR A 46 1.11 -6.16 15.04
C TYR A 46 1.20 -6.33 16.56
N GLY A 47 0.14 -6.01 17.29
CA GLY A 47 0.04 -6.28 18.72
C GLY A 47 0.15 -7.78 19.05
N ALA A 48 -0.36 -8.67 18.18
CA ALA A 48 -0.19 -10.11 18.32
C ALA A 48 1.26 -10.54 18.06
N GLU A 49 1.87 -10.05 16.98
CA GLU A 49 3.27 -10.28 16.66
C GLU A 49 4.20 -9.89 17.83
N LEU A 50 3.95 -8.75 18.47
CA LEU A 50 4.71 -8.30 19.65
C LEU A 50 4.59 -9.23 20.88
N ARG A 51 3.52 -10.02 20.98
CA ARG A 51 3.31 -11.00 22.07
C ARG A 51 3.96 -12.34 21.77
N GLU A 52 3.95 -12.75 20.50
CA GLU A 52 4.34 -14.11 20.09
C GLU A 52 5.84 -14.27 19.81
N THR A 53 6.58 -13.17 19.67
CA THR A 53 7.96 -13.21 19.19
C THR A 53 8.96 -12.52 20.11
N PRO A 54 10.25 -12.95 20.11
CA PRO A 54 11.29 -12.33 20.93
C PRO A 54 11.46 -10.84 20.63
N ARG A 55 11.74 -10.05 21.68
CA ARG A 55 11.97 -8.60 21.56
C ARG A 55 13.47 -8.31 21.54
N ASN A 56 13.89 -7.49 20.58
CA ASN A 56 15.13 -6.76 20.72
C ASN A 56 14.89 -5.55 21.63
N LEU A 57 15.64 -5.43 22.72
CA LEU A 57 15.46 -4.38 23.73
C LEU A 57 15.83 -2.97 23.22
N ASN A 58 16.51 -2.88 22.07
CA ASN A 58 16.96 -1.60 21.51
C ASN A 58 15.98 -1.00 20.48
N GLN A 59 14.71 -0.85 20.89
CA GLN A 59 13.61 -0.42 20.01
C GLN A 59 13.42 1.11 19.97
N ASN A 60 14.41 1.89 20.42
CA ASN A 60 14.33 3.36 20.46
C ASN A 60 14.50 4.04 19.09
N GLN A 61 14.62 3.28 17.99
CA GLN A 61 14.68 3.83 16.63
C GLN A 61 13.65 3.23 15.68
N THR A 62 13.12 4.05 14.79
CA THR A 62 12.18 3.63 13.73
C THR A 62 12.53 4.35 12.44
N THR A 63 12.68 3.60 11.35
CA THR A 63 12.78 4.15 10.01
C THR A 63 11.46 3.95 9.28
N ILE A 64 10.94 5.01 8.67
CA ILE A 64 9.73 4.96 7.84
C ILE A 64 10.06 5.45 6.43
N LEU A 65 9.74 4.62 5.44
CA LEU A 65 9.92 4.92 4.03
C LEU A 65 8.55 5.12 3.38
N PHE A 66 8.27 6.36 3.01
CA PHE A 66 7.15 6.74 2.16
C PHE A 66 7.57 6.65 0.70
N LEU A 67 6.89 5.81 -0.07
CA LEU A 67 7.03 5.71 -1.52
C LEU A 67 5.71 6.13 -2.16
N ILE A 68 5.74 7.26 -2.87
CA ILE A 68 4.61 7.73 -3.67
C ILE A 68 4.90 7.33 -5.11
N ASP A 69 4.19 6.32 -5.60
CA ASP A 69 4.34 5.72 -6.93
C ASP A 69 4.17 6.81 -8.01
N GLY A 70 5.05 6.80 -9.00
CA GLY A 70 4.99 7.70 -10.16
C GLY A 70 5.20 9.19 -9.88
N LEU A 71 5.58 9.59 -8.65
CA LEU A 71 5.83 10.98 -8.29
C LEU A 71 7.12 11.50 -8.92
N SER A 72 6.99 12.06 -10.12
CA SER A 72 8.12 12.59 -10.88
C SER A 72 8.74 13.85 -10.26
N VAL A 73 10.04 14.05 -10.49
CA VAL A 73 10.74 15.27 -10.05
C VAL A 73 10.10 16.55 -10.61
N PRO A 74 9.72 16.64 -11.90
CA PRO A 74 9.02 17.83 -12.41
C PRO A 74 7.67 18.09 -11.73
N VAL A 75 6.86 17.06 -11.48
CA VAL A 75 5.57 17.19 -10.77
C VAL A 75 5.80 17.62 -9.33
N PHE A 76 6.80 17.04 -8.65
CA PHE A 76 7.16 17.41 -7.29
C PHE A 76 7.60 18.87 -7.19
N GLN A 77 8.51 19.31 -8.08
CA GLN A 77 8.96 20.70 -8.14
C GLN A 77 7.82 21.67 -8.44
N ASN A 78 6.96 21.34 -9.41
CA ASN A 78 5.76 22.13 -9.69
C ASN A 78 4.86 22.24 -8.47
N SER A 79 4.68 21.14 -7.73
CA SER A 79 3.86 21.09 -6.53
C SER A 79 4.43 21.90 -5.37
N LEU A 80 5.75 22.00 -5.23
CA LEU A 80 6.39 22.91 -4.27
C LEU A 80 6.09 24.37 -4.60
N VAL A 81 6.21 24.77 -5.86
CA VAL A 81 5.99 26.16 -6.30
C VAL A 81 4.53 26.60 -6.08
N HIS A 82 3.58 25.71 -6.35
CA HIS A 82 2.15 25.99 -6.21
C HIS A 82 1.59 25.63 -4.83
N ASN A 83 2.45 25.28 -3.87
CA ASN A 83 2.09 24.93 -2.49
C ASN A 83 1.07 23.77 -2.39
N ASN A 84 1.13 22.83 -3.34
CA ASN A 84 0.26 21.66 -3.37
C ASN A 84 0.68 20.59 -2.35
N ILE A 85 1.94 20.61 -1.91
CA ILE A 85 2.54 19.64 -0.98
C ILE A 85 3.14 20.32 0.27
N ALA A 86 2.39 21.27 0.83
CA ALA A 86 2.85 22.15 1.92
C ALA A 86 3.27 21.39 3.18
N GLU A 87 2.54 20.34 3.56
CA GLU A 87 2.82 19.57 4.77
C GLU A 87 4.08 18.71 4.58
N THR A 88 4.22 18.08 3.42
CA THR A 88 5.42 17.34 3.01
C THR A 88 6.63 18.25 2.95
N GLN A 89 6.50 19.42 2.30
CA GLN A 89 7.57 20.42 2.26
C GLN A 89 7.98 20.83 3.66
N ARG A 90 7.04 21.21 4.53
CA ARG A 90 7.34 21.61 5.92
C ARG A 90 8.08 20.52 6.68
N PHE A 91 7.64 19.27 6.58
CA PHE A 91 8.22 18.16 7.34
C PHE A 91 9.64 17.81 6.86
N PHE A 92 9.86 17.76 5.54
CA PHE A 92 11.15 17.37 4.97
C PHE A 92 12.14 18.53 4.75
N SER A 93 11.74 19.79 4.92
CA SER A 93 12.62 20.97 4.77
C SER A 93 13.42 21.33 6.04
N SER A 94 13.48 20.44 7.05
CA SER A 94 14.26 20.69 8.27
C SER A 94 15.77 20.85 7.96
N PRO A 95 16.59 21.39 8.88
CA PRO A 95 18.04 21.52 8.67
C PRO A 95 18.76 20.21 8.31
N ASN A 96 18.17 19.07 8.70
CA ASN A 96 18.67 17.73 8.40
C ASN A 96 18.06 17.14 7.12
N GLY A 97 17.04 17.80 6.57
CA GLY A 97 16.37 17.44 5.32
C GLY A 97 17.29 17.65 4.12
N LYS A 98 17.56 16.58 3.39
CA LYS A 98 18.31 16.62 2.13
C LYS A 98 17.48 15.99 1.04
N MET A 99 17.16 16.78 0.02
CA MET A 99 16.56 16.25 -1.20
C MET A 99 17.68 15.90 -2.17
N LEU A 100 17.77 14.62 -2.51
CA LEU A 100 18.72 14.09 -3.48
C LEU A 100 17.96 13.63 -4.71
N LEU A 101 18.55 13.81 -5.89
CA LEU A 101 18.00 13.27 -7.13
C LEU A 101 18.19 11.75 -7.15
N GLY A 102 17.10 11.01 -7.00
CA GLY A 102 17.08 9.56 -7.22
C GLY A 102 17.10 9.21 -8.70
N LYS A 103 17.82 8.15 -9.08
CA LYS A 103 17.79 7.59 -10.43
C LYS A 103 17.13 6.22 -10.37
N ALA A 104 15.99 6.09 -11.04
CA ALA A 104 15.32 4.81 -11.24
C ALA A 104 16.22 3.84 -12.03
N VAL A 105 16.09 2.55 -11.76
CA VAL A 105 16.67 1.50 -12.60
C VAL A 105 15.89 1.43 -13.93
N PHE A 106 16.55 0.96 -14.98
CA PHE A 106 15.89 0.67 -16.25
C PHE A 106 15.39 -0.79 -16.28
N PRO A 107 14.14 -1.06 -16.70
CA PRO A 107 13.14 -0.08 -17.12
C PRO A 107 12.52 0.66 -15.93
N THR A 108 12.13 1.92 -16.13
CA THR A 108 11.51 2.78 -15.11
C THR A 108 10.05 2.39 -14.87
N LEU A 109 9.86 1.19 -14.33
CA LEU A 109 8.57 0.58 -14.02
C LEU A 109 8.48 0.28 -12.52
N THR A 110 7.26 0.22 -12.00
CA THR A 110 6.96 0.01 -10.58
C THR A 110 7.60 -1.22 -9.97
N TYR A 111 7.30 -2.41 -10.52
CA TYR A 111 7.72 -3.65 -9.88
C TYR A 111 9.24 -3.83 -9.84
N PRO A 112 9.99 -3.53 -10.92
CA PRO A 112 11.45 -3.54 -10.87
C PRO A 112 12.06 -2.54 -9.90
N ASN A 113 11.58 -1.29 -9.89
CA ASN A 113 12.18 -0.25 -9.05
C ASN A 113 11.90 -0.47 -7.57
N ILE A 114 10.67 -0.82 -7.20
CA ILE A 114 10.35 -1.16 -5.80
C ILE A 114 11.12 -2.40 -5.35
N THR A 115 11.29 -3.41 -6.23
CA THR A 115 12.14 -4.57 -5.91
C THR A 115 13.59 -4.16 -5.68
N SER A 116 14.16 -3.31 -6.53
CA SER A 116 15.52 -2.77 -6.34
C SER A 116 15.66 -2.01 -5.01
N ILE A 117 14.67 -1.18 -4.66
CA ILE A 117 14.66 -0.43 -3.39
C ILE A 117 14.62 -1.40 -2.19
N LEU A 118 13.69 -2.35 -2.19
CA LEU A 118 13.47 -3.23 -1.04
C LEU A 118 14.56 -4.29 -0.88
N THR A 119 15.29 -4.64 -1.94
CA THR A 119 16.39 -5.61 -1.89
C THR A 119 17.77 -4.96 -1.82
N ALA A 120 17.84 -3.64 -2.03
CA ALA A 120 19.08 -2.89 -2.27
C ALA A 120 19.95 -3.54 -3.37
N GLN A 121 19.31 -4.18 -4.36
CA GLN A 121 19.98 -4.80 -5.50
C GLN A 121 19.68 -4.04 -6.79
N PRO A 122 20.65 -3.92 -7.71
CA PRO A 122 20.36 -3.45 -9.06
C PRO A 122 19.50 -4.48 -9.81
N ILE A 123 18.83 -4.03 -10.87
CA ILE A 123 17.86 -4.84 -11.61
C ILE A 123 18.40 -6.21 -12.11
N HIS A 124 19.67 -6.27 -12.52
CA HIS A 124 20.28 -7.51 -13.01
C HIS A 124 20.57 -8.55 -11.91
N LYS A 125 20.32 -8.21 -10.64
CA LYS A 125 20.55 -9.09 -9.47
C LYS A 125 19.25 -9.54 -8.80
N HIS A 126 18.09 -9.20 -9.35
CA HIS A 126 16.80 -9.67 -8.84
C HIS A 126 15.87 -10.11 -9.98
N PRO A 127 14.95 -11.06 -9.74
CA PRO A 127 14.18 -11.70 -10.80
C PRO A 127 13.06 -10.82 -11.40
N ILE A 128 12.72 -9.70 -10.75
CA ILE A 128 11.59 -8.85 -11.15
C ILE A 128 12.08 -7.75 -12.10
N ILE A 129 12.14 -8.04 -13.39
CA ILE A 129 12.70 -7.13 -14.41
C ILE A 129 11.64 -6.34 -15.21
N GLY A 130 10.36 -6.58 -14.95
CA GLY A 130 9.24 -5.83 -15.52
C GLY A 130 7.95 -6.03 -14.72
N ASN A 131 6.95 -5.18 -14.95
CA ASN A 131 5.61 -5.36 -14.40
C ASN A 131 4.93 -6.64 -14.96
N LYS A 132 5.26 -6.98 -16.21
CA LYS A 132 4.80 -8.17 -16.91
C LYS A 132 6.00 -8.92 -17.46
N LEU A 133 6.07 -10.22 -17.17
CA LEU A 133 7.13 -11.11 -17.64
C LEU A 133 6.51 -12.19 -18.52
N TYR A 134 7.21 -12.58 -19.57
CA TYR A 134 6.87 -13.76 -20.35
C TYR A 134 7.77 -14.92 -19.93
N GLU A 135 7.17 -15.99 -19.43
CA GLU A 135 7.89 -17.19 -19.02
C GLU A 135 7.12 -18.43 -19.50
N LYS A 136 7.82 -19.34 -20.22
CA LYS A 136 7.30 -20.66 -20.63
C LYS A 136 5.91 -20.63 -21.28
N GLY A 137 5.67 -19.69 -22.20
CA GLY A 137 4.39 -19.60 -22.89
C GLY A 137 3.31 -18.79 -22.17
N GLN A 138 3.60 -18.23 -20.99
CA GLN A 138 2.63 -17.51 -20.18
C GLN A 138 3.12 -16.10 -19.82
N ILE A 139 2.18 -15.17 -19.68
CA ILE A 139 2.46 -13.83 -19.16
C ILE A 139 2.16 -13.81 -17.67
N ILE A 140 3.18 -13.60 -16.86
CA ILE A 140 3.07 -13.29 -15.44
C ILE A 140 2.88 -11.78 -15.32
N ASN A 141 1.71 -11.35 -14.87
CA ASN A 141 1.39 -9.92 -14.71
C ASN A 141 1.31 -9.56 -13.22
N PHE A 142 2.36 -8.94 -12.68
CA PHE A 142 2.41 -8.60 -11.26
C PHE A 142 1.40 -7.52 -10.85
N GLU A 143 0.88 -6.74 -11.80
CA GLU A 143 -0.20 -5.76 -11.56
C GLU A 143 -1.54 -6.41 -11.22
N LYS A 144 -1.66 -7.75 -11.37
CA LYS A 144 -2.86 -8.48 -10.98
C LYS A 144 -2.70 -9.03 -9.55
N PRO A 145 -3.68 -8.80 -8.66
CA PRO A 145 -3.63 -9.30 -7.28
C PRO A 145 -3.35 -10.80 -7.15
N LEU A 146 -3.78 -11.63 -8.11
CA LEU A 146 -3.51 -13.07 -8.12
C LEU A 146 -2.01 -13.41 -8.17
N ASN A 147 -1.18 -12.53 -8.74
CA ASN A 147 0.27 -12.74 -8.86
C ASN A 147 1.05 -12.14 -7.67
N THR A 148 0.38 -11.46 -6.74
CA THR A 148 1.02 -10.95 -5.51
C THR A 148 1.65 -12.09 -4.70
N GLN A 149 1.01 -13.25 -4.61
CA GLN A 149 1.57 -14.38 -3.87
C GLN A 149 2.85 -14.91 -4.53
N LEU A 150 2.86 -15.01 -5.86
CA LEU A 150 4.04 -15.41 -6.63
C LEU A 150 5.18 -14.41 -6.44
N LEU A 151 4.91 -13.11 -6.62
CA LEU A 151 5.88 -12.05 -6.39
C LEU A 151 6.50 -12.14 -5.00
N ASN A 152 5.67 -12.23 -3.97
CA ASN A 152 6.18 -12.26 -2.60
C ASN A 152 7.02 -13.51 -2.35
N ARG A 153 6.59 -14.69 -2.81
CA ARG A 153 7.39 -15.93 -2.70
C ARG A 153 8.76 -15.79 -3.38
N THR A 154 8.79 -15.21 -4.57
CA THR A 154 10.02 -14.97 -5.34
C THR A 154 11.02 -14.06 -4.61
N LEU A 155 10.55 -13.15 -3.75
CA LEU A 155 11.38 -12.19 -3.04
C LEU A 155 11.75 -12.59 -1.60
N ILE A 156 11.26 -13.74 -1.11
CA ILE A 156 11.57 -14.22 0.24
C ILE A 156 13.09 -14.32 0.43
N GLY A 157 13.59 -13.84 1.57
CA GLY A 157 15.02 -13.89 1.93
C GLY A 157 15.88 -12.79 1.27
N GLN A 158 15.34 -12.01 0.34
CA GLN A 158 16.11 -11.00 -0.40
C GLN A 158 15.82 -9.57 0.09
N THR A 159 14.61 -9.34 0.62
CA THR A 159 14.14 -8.03 1.06
C THR A 159 14.81 -7.57 2.35
N ILE A 160 14.83 -6.25 2.57
CA ILE A 160 15.21 -5.63 3.85
C ILE A 160 14.38 -6.20 5.00
N PHE A 161 13.10 -6.50 4.76
CA PHE A 161 12.23 -7.12 5.76
C PHE A 161 12.76 -8.48 6.22
N SER A 162 13.17 -9.34 5.28
CA SER A 162 13.74 -10.65 5.60
C SER A 162 15.01 -10.50 6.44
N ARG A 163 15.90 -9.58 6.05
CA ARG A 163 17.15 -9.30 6.78
C ARG A 163 16.89 -8.75 8.19
N LEU A 164 15.86 -7.93 8.36
CA LEU A 164 15.45 -7.42 9.68
C LEU A 164 14.91 -8.56 10.56
N ALA A 165 14.02 -9.40 10.00
CA ALA A 165 13.45 -10.53 10.71
C ALA A 165 14.53 -11.53 11.18
N GLU A 166 15.54 -11.82 10.35
CA GLU A 166 16.70 -12.65 10.70
C GLU A 166 17.49 -12.10 11.91
N ASN A 167 17.43 -10.79 12.16
CA ASN A 167 18.08 -10.12 13.28
C ASN A 167 17.11 -9.79 14.43
N TYR A 168 15.93 -10.45 14.45
CA TYR A 168 14.86 -10.21 15.42
C TYR A 168 14.37 -8.77 15.47
N LEU A 169 14.49 -8.04 14.35
CA LEU A 169 14.01 -6.67 14.19
C LEU A 169 12.65 -6.69 13.51
N LYS A 170 11.72 -5.91 14.07
CA LYS A 170 10.34 -5.82 13.61
C LYS A 170 10.18 -4.89 12.42
N SER A 171 9.41 -5.32 11.44
CA SER A 171 9.08 -4.52 10.27
C SER A 171 7.64 -4.68 9.83
N VAL A 172 7.07 -3.61 9.26
CA VAL A 172 5.71 -3.57 8.73
C VAL A 172 5.74 -3.10 7.28
N SER A 173 5.00 -3.79 6.41
CA SER A 173 4.77 -3.35 5.04
C SER A 173 3.32 -2.96 4.78
N LEU A 174 3.11 -1.67 4.58
CA LEU A 174 1.86 -1.07 4.13
C LEU A 174 1.86 -0.95 2.60
N SER A 175 1.85 -2.12 1.94
CA SER A 175 1.80 -2.24 0.49
C SER A 175 0.93 -3.42 0.08
N HIS A 176 0.12 -3.26 -0.98
CA HIS A 176 -0.72 -4.34 -1.51
C HIS A 176 0.08 -5.46 -2.18
N SER A 177 1.27 -5.16 -2.69
CA SER A 177 2.05 -6.12 -3.48
C SER A 177 3.34 -6.55 -2.80
N PHE A 178 3.91 -5.73 -1.90
CA PHE A 178 5.28 -5.91 -1.41
C PHE A 178 5.36 -6.14 0.10
N SER A 179 5.02 -7.33 0.57
CA SER A 179 5.10 -7.70 2.00
C SER A 179 6.06 -8.84 2.31
N SER A 180 6.83 -9.29 1.30
CA SER A 180 7.71 -10.46 1.43
C SER A 180 8.76 -10.28 2.53
N GLY A 181 8.68 -11.15 3.54
CA GLY A 181 9.56 -11.14 4.70
C GLY A 181 9.21 -10.12 5.79
N ALA A 182 8.17 -9.29 5.61
CA ALA A 182 7.70 -8.39 6.67
C ALA A 182 7.02 -9.18 7.78
N ASN A 183 7.18 -8.74 9.03
CA ASN A 183 6.49 -9.38 10.16
C ASN A 183 4.98 -9.21 10.02
N ILE A 184 4.54 -8.02 9.59
CA ILE A 184 3.14 -7.70 9.30
C ILE A 184 3.06 -7.01 7.95
N GLY A 185 2.09 -7.42 7.15
CA GLY A 185 1.67 -6.74 5.92
C GLY A 185 0.21 -6.32 5.99
N LEU A 186 -0.27 -5.61 4.97
CA LEU A 186 -1.71 -5.41 4.80
C LEU A 186 -2.39 -6.78 4.64
N GLY A 187 -3.38 -7.06 5.51
CA GLY A 187 -4.24 -8.22 5.38
C GLY A 187 -5.22 -8.09 4.20
N ILE A 188 -6.08 -9.11 4.03
CA ILE A 188 -7.17 -9.06 3.05
C ILE A 188 -8.21 -8.03 3.52
N ASP A 189 -8.12 -6.82 2.99
CA ASP A 189 -9.15 -5.79 3.14
C ASP A 189 -10.09 -5.87 1.94
N ILE A 190 -11.30 -6.40 2.16
CA ILE A 190 -12.33 -6.57 1.10
C ILE A 190 -12.68 -5.24 0.46
N GLU A 191 -12.78 -4.17 1.24
CA GLU A 191 -13.11 -2.84 0.72
C GLU A 191 -11.94 -2.23 -0.04
N ALA A 192 -10.69 -2.44 0.38
CA ALA A 192 -9.51 -2.05 -0.40
C ALA A 192 -9.45 -2.84 -1.71
N GLY A 193 -9.74 -4.14 -1.66
CA GLY A 193 -9.84 -5.01 -2.83
C GLY A 193 -10.94 -4.56 -3.79
N ILE A 194 -12.13 -4.20 -3.29
CA ILE A 194 -13.22 -3.64 -4.09
C ILE A 194 -12.82 -2.28 -4.68
N ALA A 195 -12.19 -1.40 -3.89
CA ALA A 195 -11.72 -0.10 -4.37
C ALA A 195 -10.68 -0.28 -5.50
N TYR A 196 -9.72 -1.18 -5.30
CA TYR A 196 -8.73 -1.54 -6.31
C TYR A 196 -9.37 -2.09 -7.58
N LEU A 197 -10.35 -3.00 -7.46
CA LEU A 197 -11.11 -3.55 -8.59
C LEU A 197 -11.95 -2.50 -9.31
N LYS A 198 -12.39 -1.45 -8.60
CA LYS A 198 -13.14 -0.31 -9.14
C LYS A 198 -12.24 0.84 -9.58
N GLU A 199 -10.91 0.67 -9.53
CA GLU A 199 -9.93 1.72 -9.85
C GLU A 199 -10.06 2.99 -8.99
N ASP A 200 -10.58 2.86 -7.76
CA ASP A 200 -10.64 3.93 -6.76
C ASP A 200 -9.36 3.94 -5.92
N PHE A 201 -8.25 4.27 -6.57
CA PHE A 201 -6.91 4.23 -5.97
C PHE A 201 -6.72 5.28 -4.86
N ALA A 202 -7.48 6.37 -4.88
CA ALA A 202 -7.51 7.34 -3.79
C ALA A 202 -8.01 6.70 -2.48
N LYS A 203 -9.07 5.89 -2.56
CA LYS A 203 -9.60 5.16 -1.40
C LYS A 203 -8.64 4.07 -0.91
N VAL A 204 -7.86 3.47 -1.81
CA VAL A 204 -6.81 2.52 -1.45
C VAL A 204 -5.74 3.20 -0.58
N ASP A 205 -5.19 4.32 -1.04
CA ASP A 205 -4.19 5.09 -0.29
C ASP A 205 -4.74 5.60 1.05
N GLN A 206 -5.99 6.06 1.10
CA GLN A 206 -6.64 6.46 2.36
C GLN A 206 -6.67 5.34 3.41
N LYS A 207 -6.92 4.09 2.98
CA LYS A 207 -6.91 2.92 3.89
C LYS A 207 -5.50 2.59 4.36
N ILE A 208 -4.51 2.72 3.50
CA ILE A 208 -3.10 2.57 3.84
C ILE A 208 -2.69 3.60 4.90
N ILE A 209 -3.05 4.88 4.69
CA ILE A 209 -2.75 5.96 5.62
C ILE A 209 -3.48 5.77 6.95
N ALA A 210 -4.75 5.36 6.93
CA ALA A 210 -5.51 5.05 8.15
C ALA A 210 -4.88 3.89 8.94
N SER A 211 -4.37 2.87 8.25
CA SER A 211 -3.67 1.73 8.88
C SER A 211 -2.35 2.18 9.51
N LEU A 212 -1.61 3.07 8.85
CA LEU A 212 -0.42 3.70 9.41
C LEU A 212 -0.75 4.54 10.65
N GLU A 213 -1.80 5.36 10.58
CA GLU A 213 -2.23 6.20 11.69
C GLU A 213 -2.63 5.36 12.90
N SER A 214 -3.39 4.28 12.70
CA SER A 214 -3.77 3.33 13.75
C SER A 214 -2.53 2.69 14.38
N LEU A 215 -1.59 2.17 13.56
CA LEU A 215 -0.33 1.60 14.04
C LEU A 215 0.43 2.59 14.94
N LEU A 216 0.58 3.84 14.50
CA LEU A 216 1.38 4.84 15.21
C LEU A 216 0.68 5.40 16.46
N THR A 217 -0.66 5.40 16.51
CA THR A 217 -1.41 5.97 17.65
C THR A 217 -1.79 4.95 18.70
N GLU A 218 -1.94 3.67 18.33
CA GLU A 218 -2.35 2.60 19.25
C GLU A 218 -1.19 1.78 19.78
N THR A 219 -0.02 1.87 19.14
CA THR A 219 1.20 1.23 19.62
C THR A 219 2.05 2.24 20.38
N GLU A 220 2.45 1.88 21.60
CA GLU A 220 3.42 2.66 22.37
C GLU A 220 4.67 2.96 21.52
N PRO A 221 5.19 4.21 21.49
CA PRO A 221 6.32 4.57 20.64
C PRO A 221 7.54 3.67 20.78
N THR A 222 7.84 3.19 21.99
CA THR A 222 8.95 2.27 22.26
C THR A 222 8.77 0.88 21.63
N LEU A 223 7.55 0.55 21.18
CA LEU A 223 7.20 -0.71 20.53
C LEU A 223 6.96 -0.56 19.02
N TRP A 224 7.12 0.64 18.45
CA TRP A 224 7.01 0.82 17.00
C TRP A 224 7.98 -0.10 16.23
N PRO A 225 7.62 -0.52 15.01
CA PRO A 225 8.53 -1.29 14.16
C PRO A 225 9.86 -0.57 13.94
N HIS A 226 10.92 -1.33 13.71
CA HIS A 226 12.23 -0.78 13.33
C HIS A 226 12.19 -0.22 11.90
N PHE A 227 11.39 -0.83 11.03
CA PHE A 227 11.17 -0.38 9.67
C PHE A 227 9.70 -0.43 9.26
N ILE A 228 9.19 0.65 8.69
CA ILE A 228 7.85 0.74 8.12
C ILE A 228 7.97 1.15 6.66
N PHE A 229 7.43 0.36 5.75
CA PHE A 229 7.32 0.71 4.33
C PHE A 229 5.89 1.13 4.02
N VAL A 230 5.70 2.27 3.40
CA VAL A 230 4.41 2.84 3.01
C VAL A 230 4.41 3.05 1.51
N HIS A 231 3.57 2.32 0.77
CA HIS A 231 3.50 2.40 -0.68
C HIS A 231 2.13 2.94 -1.11
N LEU A 232 2.12 4.14 -1.71
CA LEU A 232 0.93 4.87 -2.13
C LEU A 232 0.86 4.94 -3.65
N ILE A 233 -0.24 4.52 -4.25
CA ILE A 233 -0.36 4.22 -5.69
C ILE A 233 -1.26 5.21 -6.45
N GLY A 234 -1.99 6.09 -5.73
CA GLY A 234 -3.01 6.92 -6.34
C GLY A 234 -2.49 7.99 -7.29
N VAL A 235 -1.28 8.53 -7.03
CA VAL A 235 -0.66 9.55 -7.89
C VAL A 235 -0.32 8.98 -9.26
N ASP A 236 0.34 7.83 -9.29
CA ASP A 236 0.66 7.12 -10.54
C ASP A 236 -0.62 6.79 -11.33
N ALA A 237 -1.60 6.17 -10.68
CA ALA A 237 -2.82 5.74 -11.35
C ALA A 237 -3.62 6.90 -11.97
N LEU A 238 -3.75 8.03 -11.26
CA LEU A 238 -4.42 9.21 -11.80
C LEU A 238 -3.58 9.90 -12.89
N SER A 239 -2.25 9.87 -12.76
CA SER A 239 -1.35 10.39 -13.80
C SER A 239 -1.44 9.57 -15.09
N HIS A 240 -1.59 8.24 -15.00
CA HIS A 240 -1.87 7.37 -16.15
C HIS A 240 -3.20 7.69 -16.81
N LYS A 241 -4.25 7.93 -16.01
CA LYS A 241 -5.61 8.14 -16.51
C LYS A 241 -5.83 9.51 -17.13
N TYR A 242 -5.24 10.56 -16.54
CA TYR A 242 -5.54 11.95 -16.89
C TYR A 242 -4.32 12.76 -17.31
N GLY A 243 -3.11 12.26 -17.09
CA GLY A 243 -1.86 12.99 -17.25
C GLY A 243 -1.34 13.56 -15.92
N PRO A 244 -0.01 13.71 -15.78
CA PRO A 244 0.65 14.04 -14.51
C PRO A 244 0.39 15.47 -14.01
N TYR A 245 -0.05 16.37 -14.88
CA TYR A 245 -0.39 17.76 -14.54
C TYR A 245 -1.89 18.04 -14.62
N SER A 246 -2.71 16.99 -14.77
CA SER A 246 -4.17 17.15 -14.84
C SER A 246 -4.74 17.70 -13.52
N PRO A 247 -5.87 18.44 -13.56
CA PRO A 247 -6.55 18.87 -12.35
C PRO A 247 -6.82 17.73 -11.37
N GLN A 248 -7.16 16.54 -11.87
CA GLN A 248 -7.43 15.33 -11.09
C GLN A 248 -6.19 14.86 -10.33
N ALA A 249 -5.06 14.70 -11.03
CA ALA A 249 -3.81 14.26 -10.40
C ALA A 249 -3.31 15.30 -9.37
N MET A 250 -3.38 16.59 -9.70
CA MET A 250 -2.91 17.66 -8.82
C MET A 250 -3.82 17.85 -7.59
N GLN A 251 -5.15 17.76 -7.76
CA GLN A 251 -6.10 17.80 -6.64
C GLN A 251 -5.88 16.61 -5.70
N TYR A 252 -5.68 15.42 -6.26
CA TYR A 252 -5.40 14.24 -5.45
C TYR A 252 -4.08 14.36 -4.69
N LEU A 253 -3.00 14.81 -5.34
CA LEU A 253 -1.72 15.03 -4.68
C LEU A 253 -1.85 16.03 -3.52
N ASN A 254 -2.65 17.09 -3.68
CA ASN A 254 -2.93 18.02 -2.60
C ASN A 254 -3.74 17.42 -1.45
N GLN A 255 -4.69 16.54 -1.76
CA GLN A 255 -5.43 15.78 -0.74
C GLN A 255 -4.49 14.84 0.02
N LEU A 256 -3.67 14.08 -0.70
CA LEU A 256 -2.71 13.13 -0.15
C LEU A 256 -1.74 13.83 0.82
N ASP A 257 -1.23 15.02 0.44
CA ASP A 257 -0.36 15.82 1.31
C ASP A 257 -1.03 16.18 2.65
N LYS A 258 -2.31 16.56 2.63
CA LYS A 258 -3.06 16.88 3.87
C LYS A 258 -3.26 15.66 4.75
N GLU A 259 -3.48 14.49 4.17
CA GLU A 259 -3.61 13.23 4.88
C GLU A 259 -2.26 12.84 5.53
N LEU A 260 -1.17 12.89 4.75
CA LEU A 260 0.19 12.65 5.25
C LEU A 260 0.61 13.68 6.31
N GLY A 261 0.16 14.93 6.21
CA GLY A 261 0.40 15.97 7.22
C GLY A 261 -0.05 15.58 8.63
N ARG A 262 -1.07 14.72 8.76
CA ARG A 262 -1.49 14.18 10.07
C ARG A 262 -0.46 13.19 10.61
N ILE A 263 0.03 12.31 9.75
CA ILE A 263 1.10 11.34 10.07
C ILE A 263 2.38 12.08 10.46
N TYR A 264 2.81 13.07 9.67
CA TYR A 264 4.01 13.87 9.95
C TYR A 264 3.94 14.55 11.33
N LYS A 265 2.76 15.03 11.74
CA LYS A 265 2.56 15.61 13.08
C LYS A 265 2.72 14.57 14.19
N ILE A 266 2.25 13.33 13.99
CA ILE A 266 2.46 12.22 14.95
C ILE A 266 3.95 11.90 15.06
N LEU A 267 4.64 11.77 13.92
CA LEU A 267 6.08 11.48 13.87
C LEU A 267 6.89 12.59 14.57
N ALA A 268 6.68 13.86 14.21
CA ALA A 268 7.41 14.99 14.79
C ALA A 268 7.22 15.11 16.30
N ARG A 269 5.98 14.95 16.80
CA ARG A 269 5.69 14.98 18.25
C ARG A 269 6.36 13.83 18.99
N THR A 270 6.44 12.66 18.36
CA THR A 270 7.07 11.48 18.97
C THR A 270 8.59 11.61 18.99
N GLU A 271 9.18 12.18 17.94
CA GLU A 271 10.60 12.50 17.89
C GLU A 271 11.00 13.52 18.97
N GLN A 272 10.19 14.58 19.16
CA GLN A 272 10.37 15.56 20.24
C GLN A 272 10.34 14.95 21.65
N ARG A 273 9.70 13.78 21.81
CA ARG A 273 9.66 13.03 23.08
C ARG A 273 10.84 12.06 23.25
N GLY A 274 11.82 12.08 22.36
CA GLY A 274 13.09 11.36 22.49
C GLY A 274 13.19 10.05 21.70
N LYS A 275 12.15 9.68 20.92
CA LYS A 275 12.24 8.54 19.99
C LYS A 275 13.09 8.94 18.79
N LYS A 276 14.06 8.12 18.40
CA LYS A 276 14.80 8.36 17.15
C LYS A 276 13.92 7.93 15.96
N ILE A 277 13.58 8.87 15.07
CA ILE A 277 12.78 8.58 13.87
C ILE A 277 13.56 9.01 12.64
N THR A 278 13.65 8.13 11.63
CA THR A 278 14.20 8.48 10.32
C THR A 278 13.10 8.35 9.28
N SER A 279 12.63 9.49 8.79
CA SER A 279 11.62 9.51 7.74
C SER A 279 12.27 9.72 6.38
N LEU A 280 11.92 8.87 5.41
CA LEU A 280 12.40 8.92 4.03
C LEU A 280 11.18 9.08 3.12
N LEU A 281 11.31 9.93 2.10
CA LEU A 281 10.32 10.06 1.02
C LEU A 281 11.02 9.78 -0.31
N THR A 282 10.42 8.95 -1.14
CA THR A 282 10.93 8.64 -2.47
C THR A 282 9.81 8.32 -3.47
N SER A 283 10.21 8.11 -4.72
CA SER A 283 9.40 7.58 -5.80
C SER A 283 10.18 6.44 -6.45
N ASP A 284 9.48 5.46 -7.00
CA ASP A 284 10.03 4.36 -7.77
C ASP A 284 10.42 4.77 -9.20
N HIS A 285 9.61 5.63 -9.83
CA HIS A 285 9.89 6.21 -11.14
C HIS A 285 9.32 7.61 -11.30
N GLY A 286 9.60 8.21 -12.46
CA GLY A 286 9.00 9.47 -12.88
C GLY A 286 7.76 9.25 -13.75
N PHE A 287 7.31 10.34 -14.38
CA PHE A 287 6.18 10.37 -15.29
C PHE A 287 6.50 11.32 -16.44
N SER A 288 6.03 11.01 -17.63
CA SER A 288 6.22 11.86 -18.82
C SER A 288 4.97 11.86 -19.69
N GLU A 289 4.71 12.97 -20.36
CA GLU A 289 3.63 13.05 -21.36
C GLU A 289 4.03 12.28 -22.62
N ILE A 290 3.16 11.37 -23.06
CA ILE A 290 3.36 10.64 -24.32
C ILE A 290 2.92 11.54 -25.48
N LYS A 291 3.88 12.07 -26.24
CA LYS A 291 3.61 12.97 -27.39
C LYS A 291 3.77 12.30 -28.75
N LYS A 292 4.46 11.18 -28.79
CA LYS A 292 4.80 10.45 -30.02
C LYS A 292 4.77 8.96 -29.72
N PHE A 293 4.33 8.19 -30.70
CA PHE A 293 4.43 6.73 -30.68
C PHE A 293 4.98 6.27 -32.04
N ALA A 294 5.67 5.13 -32.04
CA ALA A 294 6.12 4.47 -33.25
C ALA A 294 5.28 3.19 -33.41
N ASP A 295 4.48 3.14 -34.47
CA ASP A 295 3.75 1.94 -34.82
C ASP A 295 4.63 1.02 -35.69
N LEU A 296 5.01 -0.12 -35.11
CA LEU A 296 5.84 -1.10 -35.78
C LEU A 296 5.11 -1.78 -36.95
N GLU A 297 3.78 -1.92 -36.89
CA GLU A 297 3.02 -2.51 -38.00
C GLU A 297 3.08 -1.60 -39.23
N THR A 298 2.87 -0.29 -39.03
CA THR A 298 3.07 0.72 -40.08
C THR A 298 4.49 0.71 -40.64
N PHE A 299 5.52 0.46 -39.82
CA PHE A 299 6.90 0.38 -40.28
C PHE A 299 7.17 -0.89 -41.09
N ILE A 300 6.73 -2.06 -40.58
CA ILE A 300 6.92 -3.36 -41.22
C ILE A 300 6.19 -3.41 -42.57
N ASN A 301 4.97 -2.88 -42.65
CA ASN A 301 4.20 -2.85 -43.89
C ASN A 301 4.80 -1.94 -44.99
N LYS A 302 5.83 -1.14 -44.66
CA LYS A 302 6.58 -0.31 -45.62
C LYS A 302 7.89 -0.94 -46.09
N LEU A 303 8.33 -2.04 -45.49
CA LEU A 303 9.51 -2.82 -45.90
C LEU A 303 9.13 -3.76 -47.05
#